data_AF-A0A1Y3BGN5-F1
#
_entry.id   AF-A0A1Y3BGN5-F1
#
_cell.length_a   1.000
_cell.length_b   1.000
_cell.length_c   1.000
_cell.angle_alpha   90.00
_cell.angle_beta   90.00
_cell.angle_gamma   90.00
#
_symmetry.space_group_name_H-M   'P 1'
#
loop_
_entity.id
_entity.type
_entity.pdbx_description
1 polymer ?
#
loop_
_entity_poly.entity_id
_entity_poly.type
_entity_poly.pdbx_seq_one_letter_code
_entity_poly.pdbx_strand_id
1 'polypeptide(L)'
;MSSDEQLETSNDVSTLPSNNSDDLVISTKCYIKILMHALRYPHGVVNGLLVMEKKKKSAKSSRLVDCIPLFHSGHGLTPMLEVALNQ
;
A
#
# COMPACT_ATOMS: atom_id res chain seq x y z
N MET A 1 -7.73 -40.93 -15.31
CA MET A 1 -6.42 -40.75 -14.66
C MET A 1 -5.51 -40.01 -15.64
N SER A 2 -4.80 -38.91 -15.37
CA SER A 2 -4.96 -37.84 -14.36
C SER A 2 -3.87 -36.79 -14.62
N SER A 3 -4.10 -35.47 -14.55
CA SER A 3 -5.35 -34.69 -14.52
C SER A 3 -5.04 -33.25 -15.00
N ASP A 4 -6.01 -32.53 -15.57
CA ASP A 4 -5.86 -31.09 -15.88
C ASP A 4 -6.06 -30.25 -14.61
N GLU A 5 -4.96 -29.95 -13.91
CA GLU A 5 -4.97 -29.05 -12.75
C GLU A 5 -4.81 -27.59 -13.22
N GLN A 6 -5.92 -27.02 -13.73
CA GLN A 6 -6.01 -25.57 -13.92
C GLN A 6 -6.07 -24.90 -12.55
N LEU A 7 -4.96 -24.25 -12.16
CA LEU A 7 -4.86 -23.46 -10.93
C LEU A 7 -5.64 -22.15 -11.08
N GLU A 8 -6.97 -22.23 -10.96
CA GLU A 8 -7.81 -21.05 -10.73
C GLU A 8 -7.48 -20.47 -9.35
N THR A 9 -6.61 -19.46 -9.30
CA THR A 9 -6.44 -18.64 -8.10
C THR A 9 -7.66 -17.73 -7.94
N SER A 10 -8.74 -18.28 -7.39
CA SER A 10 -9.96 -17.56 -7.05
C SER A 10 -9.62 -16.36 -6.15
N ASN A 11 -9.73 -15.14 -6.68
CA ASN A 11 -9.52 -13.90 -5.92
C ASN A 11 -10.74 -13.54 -5.04
N ASP A 12 -11.39 -14.56 -4.47
CA ASP A 12 -12.57 -14.43 -3.62
C ASP A 12 -12.16 -14.22 -2.16
N VAL A 13 -11.68 -13.01 -1.85
CA VAL A 13 -11.73 -12.48 -0.49
C VAL A 13 -13.19 -12.12 -0.21
N SER A 14 -13.96 -13.13 0.19
CA SER A 14 -15.39 -13.03 0.44
C SER A 14 -15.69 -12.30 1.75
N THR A 15 -16.47 -11.21 1.63
CA THR A 15 -17.46 -10.75 2.61
C THR A 15 -17.08 -10.71 4.10
N LEU A 16 -16.67 -9.54 4.58
CA LEU A 16 -17.03 -9.07 5.92
C LEU A 16 -18.42 -8.39 5.86
N PRO A 17 -19.39 -8.76 6.71
CA PRO A 17 -20.69 -8.09 6.74
C PRO A 17 -20.72 -6.99 7.82
N SER A 18 -20.95 -5.73 7.41
CA SER A 18 -22.02 -4.84 7.92
C SER A 18 -21.71 -3.34 7.78
N ASN A 19 -22.76 -2.57 7.46
CA ASN A 19 -22.96 -1.13 7.67
C ASN A 19 -21.78 -0.15 7.46
N ASN A 20 -21.84 0.58 6.34
CA ASN A 20 -21.17 1.86 6.11
C ASN A 20 -19.64 1.84 6.27
N SER A 21 -19.00 0.87 5.61
CA SER A 21 -17.54 0.71 5.63
C SER A 21 -16.86 1.32 4.40
N ASP A 22 -16.03 2.34 4.62
CA ASP A 22 -15.01 2.79 3.66
C ASP A 22 -13.85 1.77 3.66
N ASP A 23 -14.07 0.61 3.05
CA ASP A 23 -13.10 -0.49 3.05
C ASP A 23 -11.77 -0.06 2.41
N LEU A 24 -10.66 -0.20 3.15
CA LEU A 24 -9.31 0.13 2.69
C LEU A 24 -8.56 -1.13 2.23
N VAL A 25 -8.25 -1.22 0.94
CA VAL A 25 -7.51 -2.35 0.36
C VAL A 25 -6.07 -1.93 0.06
N ILE A 26 -5.09 -2.73 0.52
CA ILE A 26 -3.66 -2.46 0.32
C ILE A 26 -3.10 -3.43 -0.72
N SER A 27 -2.48 -2.89 -1.79
CA SER A 27 -1.73 -3.67 -2.77
C SER A 27 -0.50 -4.32 -2.14
N THR A 28 -0.24 -5.60 -2.45
CA THR A 28 0.95 -6.33 -1.97
C THR A 28 2.26 -5.61 -2.29
N LYS A 29 2.33 -4.93 -3.45
CA LYS A 29 3.48 -4.09 -3.85
C LYS A 29 3.72 -2.95 -2.85
N CYS A 30 2.65 -2.26 -2.45
CA CYS A 30 2.68 -1.17 -1.47
C CYS A 30 3.20 -1.69 -0.11
N TYR A 31 2.61 -2.79 0.37
CA TYR A 31 2.99 -3.41 1.64
C TYR A 31 4.45 -3.88 1.67
N ILE A 32 4.92 -4.58 0.62
CA ILE A 32 6.31 -5.04 0.53
C ILE A 32 7.29 -3.86 0.54
N LYS A 33 6.99 -2.73 -0.14
CA LYS A 33 7.85 -1.54 -0.10
C LYS A 33 7.96 -0.93 1.30
N ILE A 34 6.87 -0.85 2.05
CA ILE A 34 6.87 -0.37 3.44
C ILE A 34 7.78 -1.27 4.29
N LEU A 35 7.57 -2.60 4.20
CA LEU A 35 8.33 -3.58 4.96
C LEU A 35 9.83 -3.56 4.59
N MET A 36 10.15 -3.50 3.30
CA MET A 36 11.54 -3.44 2.82
C MET A 36 12.25 -2.15 3.26
N HIS A 37 11.56 -1.01 3.31
CA HIS A 37 12.14 0.25 3.81
C HIS A 37 12.47 0.16 5.30
N ALA A 38 11.54 -0.37 6.10
CA ALA A 38 11.77 -0.59 7.54
C ALA A 38 12.90 -1.61 7.81
N LEU A 39 12.93 -2.74 7.10
CA LEU A 39 13.96 -3.77 7.26
C LEU A 39 15.34 -3.33 6.73
N ARG A 40 15.41 -2.39 5.77
CA ARG A 40 16.66 -1.83 5.28
C ARG A 40 17.31 -0.87 6.30
N TYR A 41 16.51 -0.19 7.11
CA TYR A 41 16.98 0.79 8.10
C TYR A 41 16.43 0.47 9.51
N PRO A 42 16.73 -0.71 10.07
CA PRO A 42 16.07 -1.23 11.28
C PRO A 42 16.43 -0.47 12.56
N HIS A 43 17.49 0.35 12.52
CA HIS A 43 17.99 1.15 13.63
C HIS A 43 17.41 2.59 13.67
N GLY A 44 16.55 2.95 12.70
CA GLY A 44 16.05 4.31 12.54
C GLY A 44 14.55 4.36 12.29
N VAL A 45 13.97 5.54 12.50
CA VAL A 45 12.62 5.84 12.03
C VAL A 45 12.63 5.90 10.50
N VAL A 46 11.57 5.42 9.86
CA VAL A 46 11.41 5.47 8.40
C VAL A 46 10.10 6.13 8.02
N ASN A 47 10.15 7.04 7.04
CA ASN A 47 8.99 7.76 6.52
C ASN A 47 8.71 7.34 5.07
N GLY A 48 7.45 7.45 4.64
CA GLY A 48 7.03 7.20 3.27
C GLY A 48 5.64 7.76 2.97
N LEU A 49 5.31 7.91 1.70
CA LEU A 49 3.98 8.29 1.21
C LEU A 49 3.21 7.07 0.72
N LEU A 50 1.90 7.04 0.96
CA LEU A 50 0.98 6.01 0.46
C LEU A 50 0.19 6.59 -0.73
N VAL A 51 0.29 5.93 -1.88
CA VAL A 51 -0.38 6.36 -3.12
C VAL A 51 -1.66 5.56 -3.31
N MET A 52 -2.78 6.27 -3.40
CA MET A 52 -4.12 5.71 -3.57
C MET A 52 -4.64 5.96 -5.00
N GLU A 53 -5.40 5.02 -5.55
CA GLU A 53 -6.22 5.29 -6.74
C GLU A 53 -7.27 6.37 -6.43
N LYS A 54 -7.45 7.32 -7.36
CA LYS A 54 -8.47 8.37 -7.22
C LYS A 54 -9.86 7.75 -7.13
N LYS A 55 -10.52 7.89 -5.96
CA LYS A 55 -11.86 7.32 -5.69
C LYS A 55 -12.85 7.73 -6.77
N LYS A 56 -13.27 6.77 -7.60
CA LYS A 56 -14.38 6.95 -8.55
C LYS A 56 -15.67 7.03 -7.74
N LYS A 57 -16.65 7.86 -8.16
CA LYS A 57 -17.92 8.08 -7.42
C LYS A 57 -18.73 6.80 -7.11
N SER A 58 -18.45 5.68 -7.79
CA SER A 58 -19.10 4.37 -7.61
C SER A 58 -18.22 3.32 -6.90
N ALA A 59 -16.97 3.66 -6.55
CA ALA A 59 -16.06 2.74 -5.87
C ALA A 59 -16.39 2.67 -4.37
N LYS A 60 -16.79 1.48 -3.90
CA LYS A 60 -17.11 1.23 -2.49
C LYS A 60 -15.86 1.20 -1.60
N SER A 61 -14.73 0.72 -2.14
CA SER A 61 -13.46 0.61 -1.43
C SER A 61 -12.41 1.58 -1.95
N SER A 62 -11.51 1.99 -1.05
CA SER A 62 -10.35 2.83 -1.32
C SER A 62 -9.11 1.93 -1.48
N ARG A 63 -8.35 2.08 -2.58
CA ARG A 63 -7.25 1.16 -2.90
C ARG A 63 -5.89 1.86 -2.89
N LEU A 64 -5.02 1.46 -1.96
CA LEU A 64 -3.60 1.84 -1.95
C LEU A 64 -2.87 1.00 -3.00
N VAL A 65 -2.35 1.63 -4.04
CA VAL A 65 -1.66 0.96 -5.16
C VAL A 65 -0.17 0.84 -4.94
N ASP A 66 0.45 1.83 -4.32
CA ASP A 66 1.90 1.87 -4.15
C ASP A 66 2.32 2.66 -2.90
N CYS A 67 3.57 2.46 -2.49
CA CYS A 67 4.24 3.27 -1.48
C CYS A 67 5.49 3.91 -2.09
N ILE A 68 5.81 5.12 -1.65
CA ILE A 68 7.05 5.83 -1.95
C ILE A 68 7.83 5.98 -0.63
N PRO A 69 8.85 5.15 -0.39
CA PRO A 69 9.82 5.37 0.68
C PRO A 69 10.47 6.76 0.53
N LEU A 70 10.52 7.54 1.62
CA LEU A 70 11.12 8.88 1.63
C LEU A 70 12.44 8.88 2.39
N PHE A 71 12.38 9.06 3.71
CA PHE A 71 13.57 9.30 4.54
C PHE A 71 13.78 8.20 5.58
N HIS A 72 15.04 8.01 5.94
CA HIS A 72 15.54 7.10 6.99
C HIS A 72 16.56 7.82 7.90
N SER A 73 16.71 9.13 7.74
CA SER A 73 17.57 10.05 8.51
C SER A 73 17.12 11.48 8.23
N GLY A 74 17.36 12.42 9.16
CA GLY A 74 17.07 13.84 8.95
C GLY A 74 15.59 14.22 8.88
N HIS A 75 14.70 13.44 9.52
CA HIS A 75 13.23 13.55 9.37
C HIS A 75 12.60 14.90 9.78
N GLY A 76 13.32 15.74 10.52
CA GLY A 76 12.90 17.09 10.89
C GLY A 76 13.23 18.19 9.86
N LEU A 77 13.84 17.84 8.72
CA LEU A 77 14.24 18.80 7.69
C LEU A 77 13.09 19.06 6.69
N THR A 78 12.22 20.01 7.03
CA THR A 78 11.10 20.47 6.18
C THR A 78 11.45 20.69 4.69
N PRO A 79 12.61 21.28 4.31
CA PRO A 79 12.93 21.51 2.90
C PRO A 79 12.99 20.22 2.05
N MET A 80 13.44 19.11 2.64
CA MET A 80 13.52 17.83 1.91
C MET A 80 12.13 17.21 1.74
N LEU A 81 11.24 17.37 2.73
CA LEU A 81 9.85 16.93 2.63
C LEU A 81 9.07 17.73 1.59
N GLU A 82 9.28 19.05 1.52
CA GLU A 82 8.66 19.92 0.51
C GLU A 82 9.09 19.51 -0.91
N VAL A 83 10.39 19.35 -1.14
CA VAL A 83 10.93 18.88 -2.42
C VAL A 83 10.44 17.47 -2.78
N ALA A 84 10.16 16.60 -1.81
CA ALA A 84 9.60 15.27 -2.04
C ALA A 84 8.09 15.26 -2.36
N LEU A 85 7.33 16.28 -1.94
CA LEU A 85 5.91 16.43 -2.26
C LEU A 85 5.65 17.15 -3.59
N ASN A 86 6.64 17.89 -4.10
CA ASN A 86 6.59 18.60 -5.38
C ASN A 86 7.08 17.76 -6.58
N GLN A 87 7.56 16.53 -6.36
CA GLN A 87 8.02 15.57 -7.38
C GLN A 87 6.94 14.55 -7.74
#